data_AF-A0A672U9I0-F1
#
_entry.id   AF-A0A672U9I0-F1
#
_cell.length_a   1.000
_cell.length_b   1.000
_cell.length_c   1.000
_cell.angle_alpha   90.00
_cell.angle_beta   90.00
_cell.angle_gamma   90.00
#
_symmetry.space_group_name_H-M   'P 1'
#
loop_
_entity.id
_entity.type
_entity.pdbx_description
1 polymer ?
#
loop_
_entity_poly.entity_id
_entity_poly.type
_entity_poly.pdbx_seq_one_letter_code
_entity_poly.pdbx_strand_id
1 'polypeptide(L)'
;MGLDAAEMHHGGQGTWHHMCHIEQGSSSIQCLREKPPGQLLFLQYVVQTLEDDFQQNLRLRLLQKSIAKKVLSCDMCFNNVKEVVEWLVATVTGVSLPPPQEQPQETTSSSAEARAEHSSSAPWLASTDQTEVAPPAFFTQKVMLLLQRMLSIAVEVDKSPNCSSCKIADVIFPFILNIPLRSQREAFLNTMGSQLLRCKLLELLFQHSCDVPTTLPLSLAKILYFLSHSSVLLQYQDETATWQKWDEMLEYLSLLLLSYQNVILEHLRSSLTDRMDLIIQKAKPKLQDSDDIGHLDIHLKVEDFISRMQQVLGEPFPLQIMEKLSMLRELFLIVTAT
;
A
#
# COMPACT_ATOMS: atom_id res chain seq x y z
N MET A 1 -57.50 -3.85 33.82
CA MET A 1 -58.84 -4.32 33.43
C MET A 1 -59.23 -3.51 32.21
N GLY A 2 -59.01 -3.94 30.99
CA GLY A 2 -59.34 -5.24 30.41
C GLY A 2 -60.48 -4.98 29.43
N LEU A 3 -60.15 -4.82 28.15
CA LEU A 3 -61.09 -4.88 27.04
C LEU A 3 -60.38 -5.54 25.86
N ASP A 4 -60.94 -6.69 25.49
CA ASP A 4 -60.52 -7.62 24.46
C ASP A 4 -61.08 -7.25 23.07
N ALA A 5 -60.29 -7.65 22.08
CA ALA A 5 -60.63 -8.30 20.80
C ALA A 5 -61.64 -7.70 19.79
N ALA A 6 -61.12 -7.55 18.55
CA ALA A 6 -61.58 -8.12 17.26
C ALA A 6 -61.56 -7.07 16.13
N GLU A 7 -60.52 -7.04 15.29
CA GLU A 7 -60.44 -7.71 13.97
C GLU A 7 -61.46 -7.22 12.92
N MET A 8 -60.98 -6.51 11.88
CA MET A 8 -61.28 -6.82 10.47
C MET A 8 -60.44 -5.98 9.47
N HIS A 9 -59.67 -6.74 8.69
CA HIS A 9 -59.31 -6.61 7.26
C HIS A 9 -58.35 -5.55 6.68
N HIS A 10 -57.18 -6.10 6.31
CA HIS A 10 -56.51 -6.13 5.00
C HIS A 10 -55.94 -4.86 4.34
N GLY A 11 -54.61 -4.76 4.42
CA GLY A 11 -53.71 -4.25 3.39
C GLY A 11 -52.26 -4.37 3.87
N GLY A 12 -51.24 -4.80 3.12
CA GLY A 12 -51.15 -5.43 1.82
C GLY A 12 -49.72 -5.98 1.73
N GLN A 13 -49.56 -7.30 1.60
CA GLN A 13 -48.35 -7.94 1.08
C GLN A 13 -48.48 -7.83 -0.46
N GLY A 14 -47.51 -7.34 -1.23
CA GLY A 14 -46.15 -7.85 -1.29
C GLY A 14 -46.06 -8.86 -2.44
N THR A 15 -46.04 -8.39 -3.69
CA THR A 15 -45.57 -9.14 -4.88
C THR A 15 -45.49 -8.19 -6.07
N TRP A 16 -44.30 -7.69 -6.39
CA TRP A 16 -44.02 -7.12 -7.71
C TRP A 16 -43.79 -8.28 -8.68
N HIS A 17 -44.87 -8.89 -9.15
CA HIS A 17 -44.86 -9.62 -10.41
C HIS A 17 -44.87 -8.57 -11.52
N HIS A 18 -43.72 -8.33 -12.15
CA HIS A 18 -43.71 -7.83 -13.52
C HIS A 18 -43.25 -8.93 -14.46
N MET A 19 -44.20 -9.24 -15.32
CA MET A 19 -44.26 -10.30 -16.30
C MET A 19 -43.32 -9.92 -17.44
N CYS A 20 -42.16 -10.59 -17.56
CA CYS A 20 -41.34 -10.53 -18.76
C CYS A 20 -42.08 -11.26 -19.88
N HIS A 21 -42.76 -10.50 -20.74
CA HIS A 21 -43.08 -10.96 -22.08
C HIS A 21 -41.79 -11.02 -22.91
N ILE A 22 -41.48 -12.21 -23.38
CA ILE A 22 -40.40 -12.50 -24.32
C ILE A 22 -40.86 -12.03 -25.70
N GLU A 23 -40.21 -11.00 -26.24
CA GLU A 23 -40.09 -10.84 -27.69
C GLU A 23 -38.63 -11.07 -28.08
N GLN A 24 -38.48 -11.93 -29.09
CA GLN A 24 -37.24 -12.50 -29.58
C GLN A 24 -36.35 -11.42 -30.21
N GLY A 25 -35.14 -11.27 -29.69
CA GLY A 25 -34.09 -10.47 -30.29
C GLY A 25 -32.74 -10.88 -29.71
N SER A 26 -31.97 -11.61 -30.49
CA SER A 26 -30.68 -12.19 -30.14
C SER A 26 -29.72 -11.19 -29.48
N SER A 27 -29.52 -11.33 -28.18
CA SER A 27 -28.32 -10.86 -27.50
C SER A 27 -28.04 -11.77 -26.33
N SER A 28 -27.01 -12.62 -26.48
CA SER A 28 -26.50 -13.44 -25.39
C SER A 28 -25.94 -12.50 -24.31
N ILE A 29 -26.73 -12.20 -23.28
CA ILE A 29 -26.18 -11.78 -21.99
C ILE A 29 -25.56 -13.02 -21.36
N GLN A 30 -24.37 -13.36 -21.83
CA GLN A 30 -23.51 -14.32 -21.18
C GLN A 30 -22.92 -13.59 -19.97
N CYS A 31 -23.65 -13.66 -18.85
CA CYS A 31 -23.12 -13.29 -17.54
C CYS A 31 -22.02 -14.30 -17.20
N LEU A 32 -20.81 -14.06 -17.70
CA LEU A 32 -19.61 -14.82 -17.39
C LEU A 32 -19.26 -14.52 -15.93
N ARG A 33 -19.90 -15.24 -15.01
CA ARG A 33 -19.56 -15.25 -13.60
C ARG A 33 -18.23 -15.99 -13.47
N GLU A 34 -17.14 -15.33 -13.83
CA GLU A 34 -15.79 -15.83 -13.59
C GLU A 34 -15.64 -16.07 -12.09
N LYS A 35 -15.47 -17.33 -11.71
CA LYS A 35 -15.15 -17.68 -10.33
C LYS A 35 -13.77 -17.08 -10.04
N PRO A 36 -13.59 -16.37 -8.91
CA PRO A 36 -12.27 -15.85 -8.57
C PRO A 36 -11.29 -17.03 -8.51
N PRO A 37 -10.04 -16.86 -8.99
CA PRO A 37 -9.05 -17.93 -8.98
C PRO A 37 -8.86 -18.48 -7.57
N GLY A 38 -8.68 -19.80 -7.44
CA GLY A 38 -8.52 -20.45 -6.13
C GLY A 38 -7.40 -19.84 -5.28
N GLN A 39 -6.35 -19.33 -5.92
CA GLN A 39 -5.25 -18.61 -5.25
C GLN A 39 -5.70 -17.31 -4.57
N LEU A 40 -6.57 -16.52 -5.20
CA LEU A 40 -7.10 -15.30 -4.59
C LEU A 40 -8.04 -15.62 -3.43
N LEU A 41 -8.88 -16.64 -3.58
CA LEU A 41 -9.74 -17.10 -2.48
C LEU A 41 -8.90 -17.61 -1.30
N PHE A 42 -7.82 -18.32 -1.57
CA PHE A 42 -6.89 -18.80 -0.55
C PHE A 42 -6.18 -17.63 0.14
N LEU A 43 -5.62 -16.68 -0.62
CA LEU A 43 -4.98 -15.49 -0.04
C LEU A 43 -5.99 -14.70 0.81
N GLN A 44 -7.21 -14.49 0.31
CA GLN A 44 -8.26 -13.82 1.06
C GLN A 44 -8.58 -14.55 2.37
N TYR A 45 -8.70 -15.88 2.35
CA TYR A 45 -8.91 -16.68 3.54
C TYR A 45 -7.75 -16.54 4.55
N VAL A 46 -6.50 -16.59 4.07
CA VAL A 46 -5.32 -16.41 4.93
C VAL A 46 -5.32 -15.03 5.57
N VAL A 47 -5.49 -13.96 4.79
CA VAL A 47 -5.49 -12.59 5.31
C VAL A 47 -6.63 -12.39 6.31
N GLN A 48 -7.85 -12.85 5.98
CA GLN A 48 -8.98 -12.76 6.90
C GLN A 48 -8.72 -13.51 8.21
N THR A 49 -8.13 -14.71 8.14
CA THR A 49 -7.78 -15.49 9.33
C THR A 49 -6.76 -14.75 10.20
N LEU A 50 -5.75 -14.14 9.60
CA LEU A 50 -4.76 -13.34 10.32
C LEU A 50 -5.36 -12.09 10.94
N GLU A 51 -6.28 -11.41 10.24
CA GLU A 51 -7.00 -10.25 10.77
C GLU A 51 -7.89 -10.62 11.96
N ASP A 52 -8.67 -11.68 11.84
CA ASP A 52 -9.58 -12.12 12.89
C ASP A 52 -8.80 -12.53 14.15
N ASP A 53 -7.73 -13.30 13.98
CA ASP A 53 -6.79 -13.68 15.05
C ASP A 53 -6.14 -12.44 15.69
N PHE A 54 -5.67 -11.49 14.87
CA PHE A 54 -5.07 -10.24 15.35
C PHE A 54 -6.06 -9.42 16.17
N GLN A 55 -7.29 -9.22 15.68
CA GLN A 55 -8.32 -8.44 16.36
C GLN A 55 -8.80 -9.12 17.66
N GLN A 56 -8.97 -10.45 17.64
CA GLN A 56 -9.35 -11.20 18.83
C GLN A 56 -8.28 -11.10 19.92
N ASN A 57 -7.01 -11.32 19.57
CA ASN A 57 -5.92 -11.24 20.54
C ASN A 57 -5.64 -9.80 20.99
N LEU A 58 -5.91 -8.80 20.15
CA LEU A 58 -5.86 -7.40 20.55
C LEU A 58 -6.87 -7.09 21.65
N ARG A 59 -8.13 -7.50 21.48
CA ARG A 59 -9.20 -7.29 22.48
C ARG A 59 -8.87 -7.98 23.81
N LEU A 60 -8.19 -9.12 23.76
CA LEU A 60 -7.73 -9.85 24.94
C LEU A 60 -6.40 -9.34 25.51
N ARG A 61 -5.75 -8.35 24.87
CA ARG A 61 -4.38 -7.87 25.18
C ARG A 61 -3.33 -8.99 25.17
N LEU A 62 -3.52 -9.99 24.31
CA LEU A 62 -2.67 -11.17 24.14
C LEU A 62 -2.02 -11.21 22.75
N LEU A 63 -1.75 -10.07 22.12
CA LEU A 63 -1.12 -10.00 20.79
C LEU A 63 0.15 -10.85 20.65
N GLN A 64 0.93 -11.02 21.72
CA GLN A 64 2.13 -11.87 21.70
C GLN A 64 1.84 -13.35 21.43
N LYS A 65 0.60 -13.81 21.62
CA LYS A 65 0.15 -15.19 21.37
C LYS A 65 -0.51 -15.38 20.01
N SER A 66 -0.76 -14.29 19.28
CA SER A 66 -1.49 -14.33 18.01
C SER A 66 -0.70 -15.08 16.94
N ILE A 67 -1.41 -15.74 16.02
CA ILE A 67 -0.86 -16.29 14.79
C ILE A 67 -0.26 -15.16 13.95
N ALA A 68 -0.94 -14.01 13.87
CA ALA A 68 -0.42 -12.83 13.19
C ALA A 68 0.97 -12.43 13.69
N LYS A 69 1.23 -12.47 15.00
CA LYS A 69 2.56 -12.18 15.58
C LYS A 69 3.57 -13.22 15.17
N LYS A 70 3.20 -14.51 15.21
CA LYS A 70 4.10 -15.59 14.83
C LYS A 70 4.47 -15.59 13.35
N VAL A 71 3.60 -15.08 12.48
CA VAL A 71 3.80 -15.12 11.03
C VAL A 71 4.35 -13.80 10.48
N LEU A 72 3.91 -12.66 11.01
CA LEU A 72 4.18 -11.32 10.47
C LEU A 72 5.02 -10.42 11.39
N SER A 73 5.64 -10.97 12.44
CA SER A 73 6.55 -10.18 13.28
C SER A 73 7.82 -9.80 12.54
N CYS A 74 8.15 -8.50 12.56
CA CYS A 74 9.42 -7.97 12.05
C CYS A 74 10.59 -8.25 13.00
N ASP A 75 10.33 -8.68 14.24
CA ASP A 75 11.36 -9.08 15.20
C ASP A 75 11.70 -10.56 15.11
N MET A 76 10.71 -11.42 14.87
CA MET A 76 10.89 -12.87 14.95
C MET A 76 10.88 -13.59 13.60
N CYS A 77 10.09 -13.09 12.64
CA CYS A 77 9.78 -13.80 11.39
C CYS A 77 9.85 -12.86 10.19
N PHE A 78 10.87 -12.00 10.17
CA PHE A 78 10.98 -10.94 9.16
C PHE A 78 11.12 -11.47 7.72
N ASN A 79 11.62 -12.70 7.53
CA ASN A 79 11.66 -13.32 6.20
C ASN A 79 10.27 -13.44 5.56
N ASN A 80 9.25 -13.81 6.33
CA ASN A 80 7.87 -13.87 5.83
C ASN A 80 7.38 -12.48 5.39
N VAL A 81 7.77 -11.43 6.11
CA VAL A 81 7.41 -10.04 5.76
C VAL A 81 8.11 -9.61 4.48
N LYS A 82 9.37 -10.03 4.27
CA LYS A 82 10.09 -9.80 3.00
C LYS A 82 9.40 -10.49 1.83
N GLU A 83 8.97 -11.75 1.99
CA GLU A 83 8.22 -12.48 0.97
C GLU A 83 6.91 -11.74 0.60
N VAL A 84 6.18 -11.21 1.60
CA VAL A 84 4.99 -10.38 1.35
C VAL A 84 5.33 -9.12 0.55
N VAL A 85 6.46 -8.47 0.82
CA VAL A 85 6.94 -7.32 0.03
C VAL A 85 7.27 -7.74 -1.40
N GLU A 86 7.99 -8.84 -1.59
CA GLU A 86 8.34 -9.37 -2.92
C GLU A 86 7.08 -9.71 -3.72
N TRP A 87 6.09 -10.35 -3.10
CA TRP A 87 4.80 -10.66 -3.73
C TRP A 87 4.03 -9.39 -4.11
N LEU A 88 4.08 -8.35 -3.26
CA LEU A 88 3.43 -7.08 -3.53
C LEU A 88 4.08 -6.39 -4.73
N VAL A 89 5.41 -6.35 -4.78
CA VAL A 89 6.17 -5.74 -5.88
C VAL A 89 5.92 -6.49 -7.19
N ALA A 90 5.95 -7.83 -7.17
CA ALA A 90 5.60 -8.67 -8.32
C ALA A 90 4.19 -8.38 -8.82
N THR A 91 3.21 -8.27 -7.91
CA THR A 91 1.82 -7.95 -8.24
C THR A 91 1.69 -6.57 -8.88
N VAL A 92 2.40 -5.56 -8.35
CA VAL A 92 2.35 -4.17 -8.86
C VAL A 92 3.05 -4.04 -10.21
N THR A 93 4.18 -4.72 -10.39
CA THR A 93 4.98 -4.64 -11.62
C THR A 93 4.49 -5.58 -12.73
N GLY A 94 3.65 -6.57 -12.39
CA GLY A 94 3.20 -7.61 -13.32
C GLY A 94 4.29 -8.64 -13.64
N VAL A 95 5.41 -8.64 -12.90
CA VAL A 95 6.47 -9.63 -13.05
C VAL A 95 6.07 -10.88 -12.28
N SER A 96 5.77 -11.97 -12.99
CA SER A 96 5.54 -13.28 -12.38
C SER A 96 6.78 -13.69 -11.57
N LEU A 97 6.59 -13.97 -10.28
CA LEU A 97 7.67 -14.46 -9.42
C LEU A 97 8.18 -15.79 -9.99
N PRO A 98 9.50 -16.04 -9.95
CA PRO A 98 9.99 -17.39 -10.22
C PRO A 98 9.32 -18.36 -9.23
N PRO A 99 8.89 -19.56 -9.69
CA PRO A 99 8.37 -20.56 -8.77
C PRO A 99 9.43 -20.86 -7.69
N PRO A 100 9.02 -21.21 -6.46
CA PRO A 100 9.96 -21.56 -5.40
C PRO A 100 10.96 -22.58 -5.93
N GLN A 101 12.26 -22.27 -5.83
CA GLN A 101 13.30 -23.25 -6.12
C GLN A 101 13.10 -24.41 -5.15
N GLU A 102 12.58 -25.53 -5.65
CA GLU A 102 12.77 -26.81 -5.00
C GLU A 102 14.28 -27.00 -4.87
N GLN A 103 14.80 -26.89 -3.65
CA GLN A 103 16.17 -27.26 -3.35
C GLN A 103 16.35 -28.73 -3.79
N PRO A 104 17.31 -29.03 -4.68
CA PRO A 104 17.66 -30.42 -4.93
C PRO A 104 18.14 -31.03 -3.62
N GLN A 105 17.41 -32.02 -3.11
CA GLN A 105 17.86 -32.83 -2.00
C GLN A 105 19.16 -33.53 -2.42
N GLU A 106 20.29 -33.04 -1.94
CA GLU A 106 21.53 -33.79 -1.91
C GLU A 106 21.32 -35.02 -1.01
N THR A 107 21.05 -36.16 -1.63
CA THR A 107 21.29 -37.47 -1.01
C THR A 107 22.35 -38.21 -1.79
N THR A 108 23.47 -38.36 -1.10
CA THR A 108 24.68 -39.15 -1.35
C THR A 108 24.50 -40.50 -2.08
N SER A 109 25.18 -40.62 -3.22
CA SER A 109 26.05 -41.73 -3.70
C SER A 109 25.68 -43.21 -3.51
N SER A 110 25.53 -43.95 -4.62
CA SER A 110 26.35 -45.14 -5.02
C SER A 110 25.90 -45.64 -6.43
N SER A 111 26.77 -45.61 -7.45
CA SER A 111 27.59 -46.72 -8.01
C SER A 111 26.85 -47.80 -8.80
N ALA A 112 26.99 -47.82 -10.14
CA ALA A 112 27.65 -48.88 -10.93
C ALA A 112 27.30 -48.78 -12.44
N GLU A 113 28.29 -49.08 -13.28
CA GLU A 113 28.40 -48.85 -14.72
C GLU A 113 27.63 -49.86 -15.61
N ALA A 114 27.21 -49.42 -16.81
CA ALA A 114 27.32 -50.20 -18.05
C ALA A 114 27.13 -49.32 -19.31
N ARG A 115 28.10 -49.43 -20.23
CA ARG A 115 28.15 -48.78 -21.57
C ARG A 115 27.18 -49.39 -22.58
N ALA A 116 26.64 -48.59 -23.51
CA ALA A 116 26.66 -48.82 -24.96
C ALA A 116 25.95 -47.68 -25.71
N GLU A 117 26.46 -47.40 -26.91
CA GLU A 117 26.25 -46.20 -27.73
C GLU A 117 25.01 -46.25 -28.66
N HIS A 118 24.68 -45.07 -29.19
CA HIS A 118 23.87 -44.75 -30.39
C HIS A 118 22.34 -44.74 -30.27
N SER A 119 21.75 -43.54 -30.28
CA SER A 119 21.07 -43.03 -31.48
C SER A 119 20.59 -41.59 -31.29
N SER A 120 20.91 -40.76 -32.28
CA SER A 120 20.37 -39.44 -32.50
C SER A 120 18.88 -39.51 -32.83
N SER A 121 18.05 -38.72 -32.13
CA SER A 121 16.77 -38.25 -32.69
C SER A 121 16.37 -36.93 -32.04
N ALA A 122 15.87 -36.06 -32.90
CA ALA A 122 15.64 -34.63 -32.75
C ALA A 122 14.82 -34.17 -31.52
N PRO A 123 14.91 -32.88 -31.14
CA PRO A 123 14.18 -32.32 -30.02
C PRO A 123 12.69 -32.25 -30.37
N TRP A 124 11.87 -32.84 -29.51
CA TRP A 124 10.43 -32.69 -29.56
C TRP A 124 10.08 -31.23 -29.22
N LEU A 125 9.78 -30.46 -30.26
CA LEU A 125 9.04 -29.21 -30.20
C LEU A 125 7.67 -29.49 -29.58
N ALA A 126 7.57 -29.31 -28.27
CA ALA A 126 6.30 -29.11 -27.60
C ALA A 126 6.01 -27.61 -27.60
N SER A 127 5.33 -27.15 -28.65
CA SER A 127 4.57 -25.91 -28.60
C SER A 127 3.51 -26.05 -27.50
N THR A 128 3.73 -25.40 -26.37
CA THR A 128 2.63 -24.91 -25.54
C THR A 128 2.62 -23.41 -25.70
N ASP A 129 1.71 -22.93 -26.55
CA ASP A 129 1.10 -21.61 -26.43
C ASP A 129 0.51 -21.51 -25.02
N GLN A 130 1.33 -21.13 -24.06
CA GLN A 130 0.85 -20.45 -22.87
C GLN A 130 0.85 -18.97 -23.24
N THR A 131 -0.23 -18.55 -23.91
CA THR A 131 -0.66 -17.17 -23.84
C THR A 131 -0.91 -16.90 -22.36
N GLU A 132 0.09 -16.36 -21.67
CA GLU A 132 -0.02 -15.84 -20.32
C GLU A 132 -1.01 -14.68 -20.39
N VAL A 133 -2.31 -15.01 -20.32
CA VAL A 133 -3.38 -14.03 -20.29
C VAL A 133 -3.18 -13.29 -18.98
N ALA A 134 -2.70 -12.04 -19.08
CA ALA A 134 -2.50 -11.16 -17.94
C ALA A 134 -3.76 -11.21 -17.04
N PRO A 135 -3.61 -11.41 -15.72
CA PRO A 135 -4.75 -11.47 -14.83
C PRO A 135 -5.64 -10.23 -15.00
N PRO A 136 -6.98 -10.36 -14.93
CA PRO A 136 -7.87 -9.22 -15.04
C PRO A 136 -7.47 -8.13 -14.03
N ALA A 137 -7.47 -6.85 -14.43
CA ALA A 137 -7.00 -5.75 -13.58
C ALA A 137 -7.60 -5.73 -12.15
N PHE A 138 -8.85 -6.19 -12.02
CA PHE A 138 -9.54 -6.38 -10.76
C PHE A 138 -8.91 -7.43 -9.83
N PHE A 139 -8.39 -8.53 -10.39
CA PHE A 139 -7.70 -9.57 -9.63
C PHE A 139 -6.42 -9.01 -9.00
N THR A 140 -5.58 -8.36 -9.82
CA THR A 140 -4.32 -7.74 -9.39
C THR A 140 -4.56 -6.70 -8.30
N GLN A 141 -5.60 -5.87 -8.45
CA GLN A 141 -5.98 -4.89 -7.43
C GLN A 141 -6.34 -5.55 -6.10
N LYS A 142 -7.12 -6.64 -6.11
CA LYS A 142 -7.48 -7.35 -4.87
C LYS A 142 -6.28 -8.00 -4.20
N VAL A 143 -5.40 -8.65 -4.97
CA VAL A 143 -4.17 -9.25 -4.44
C VAL A 143 -3.30 -8.17 -3.78
N MET A 144 -3.11 -7.04 -4.46
CA MET A 144 -2.38 -5.89 -3.91
C MET A 144 -2.96 -5.41 -2.58
N LEU A 145 -4.29 -5.22 -2.49
CA LEU A 145 -4.95 -4.80 -1.25
C LEU A 145 -4.79 -5.81 -0.10
N LEU A 146 -4.86 -7.11 -0.39
CA LEU A 146 -4.66 -8.17 0.61
C LEU A 146 -3.22 -8.18 1.14
N LEU A 147 -2.23 -8.03 0.26
CA LEU A 147 -0.81 -7.96 0.64
C LEU A 147 -0.50 -6.68 1.44
N GLN A 148 -1.03 -5.53 1.01
CA GLN A 148 -0.95 -4.27 1.77
C GLN A 148 -1.57 -4.40 3.17
N ARG A 149 -2.64 -5.20 3.28
CA ARG A 149 -3.27 -5.47 4.58
C ARG A 149 -2.37 -6.31 5.48
N MET A 150 -1.69 -7.34 4.95
CA MET A 150 -0.69 -8.10 5.69
C MET A 150 0.46 -7.21 6.19
N LEU A 151 0.98 -6.30 5.35
CA LEU A 151 2.01 -5.34 5.77
C LEU A 151 1.51 -4.40 6.86
N SER A 152 0.24 -3.98 6.80
CA SER A 152 -0.36 -3.15 7.84
C SER A 152 -0.43 -3.88 9.19
N ILE A 153 -0.73 -5.19 9.19
CA ILE A 153 -0.65 -6.03 10.40
C ILE A 153 0.80 -6.16 10.87
N ALA A 154 1.74 -6.39 9.95
CA ALA A 154 3.16 -6.55 10.29
C ALA A 154 3.76 -5.32 11.00
N VAL A 155 3.31 -4.10 10.63
CA VAL A 155 3.70 -2.86 11.31
C VAL A 155 3.20 -2.82 12.76
N GLU A 156 1.98 -3.30 13.01
CA GLU A 156 1.26 -3.12 14.29
C GLU A 156 1.41 -4.29 15.27
N VAL A 157 1.84 -5.45 14.79
CA VAL A 157 1.87 -6.68 15.59
C VAL A 157 3.01 -6.72 16.60
N ASP A 158 4.09 -5.98 16.34
CA ASP A 158 5.23 -5.85 17.24
C ASP A 158 5.04 -4.71 18.26
N LYS A 159 5.91 -4.66 19.27
CA LYS A 159 5.81 -3.64 20.33
C LYS A 159 6.14 -2.24 19.82
N SER A 160 6.99 -2.12 18.79
CA SER A 160 7.44 -0.82 18.27
C SER A 160 7.04 -0.66 16.80
N PRO A 161 5.92 0.01 16.51
CA PRO A 161 5.49 0.26 15.13
C PRO A 161 6.51 1.07 14.33
N ASN A 162 7.28 1.96 14.98
CA ASN A 162 8.36 2.70 14.32
C ASN A 162 9.49 1.77 13.85
N CYS A 163 9.88 0.79 14.66
CA CYS A 163 10.92 -0.15 14.28
C CYS A 163 10.44 -1.05 13.14
N SER A 164 9.21 -1.56 13.22
CA SER A 164 8.62 -2.39 12.17
C SER A 164 8.44 -1.61 10.87
N SER A 165 7.95 -0.37 10.92
CA SER A 165 7.79 0.46 9.72
C SER A 165 9.14 0.81 9.08
N CYS A 166 10.19 1.09 9.88
CA CYS A 166 11.54 1.29 9.35
C CYS A 166 12.06 0.04 8.64
N LYS A 167 12.03 -1.13 9.30
CA LYS A 167 12.49 -2.39 8.73
C LYS A 167 11.78 -2.72 7.41
N ILE A 168 10.46 -2.58 7.37
CA ILE A 168 9.67 -2.87 6.17
C ILE A 168 9.99 -1.85 5.07
N ALA A 169 10.08 -0.55 5.40
CA ALA A 169 10.39 0.50 4.43
C ALA A 169 11.78 0.30 3.82
N ASP A 170 12.78 -0.12 4.60
CA ASP A 170 14.14 -0.41 4.09
C ASP A 170 14.15 -1.55 3.05
N VAL A 171 13.24 -2.51 3.17
CA VAL A 171 13.07 -3.59 2.18
C VAL A 171 12.29 -3.11 0.96
N ILE A 172 11.24 -2.31 1.13
CA ILE A 172 10.43 -1.79 0.02
C ILE A 172 11.20 -0.76 -0.82
N PHE A 173 12.03 0.05 -0.19
CA PHE A 173 12.64 1.22 -0.80
C PHE A 173 13.44 0.92 -2.10
N PRO A 174 14.34 -0.09 -2.14
CA PRO A 174 15.02 -0.46 -3.38
C PRO A 174 14.06 -0.85 -4.52
N PHE A 175 12.92 -1.47 -4.21
CA PHE A 175 11.95 -1.85 -5.23
C PHE A 175 11.24 -0.62 -5.81
N ILE A 176 10.77 0.30 -4.95
CA ILE A 176 10.09 1.53 -5.41
C ILE A 176 10.97 2.34 -6.36
N LEU A 177 12.27 2.45 -6.08
CA LEU A 177 13.22 3.16 -6.95
C LEU A 177 13.29 2.55 -8.36
N ASN A 178 13.00 1.26 -8.49
CA ASN A 178 13.09 0.50 -9.73
C ASN A 178 11.74 0.23 -10.42
N ILE A 179 10.60 0.65 -9.83
CA ILE A 179 9.30 0.56 -10.50
C ILE A 179 9.27 1.60 -11.63
N PRO A 180 9.18 1.21 -12.91
CA PRO A 180 9.36 2.14 -14.03
C PRO A 180 8.14 3.04 -14.25
N LEU A 181 6.93 2.51 -14.09
CA LEU A 181 5.69 3.22 -14.40
C LEU A 181 5.20 4.04 -13.20
N ARG A 182 4.88 5.32 -13.46
CA ARG A 182 4.28 6.22 -12.47
C ARG A 182 2.99 5.66 -11.88
N SER A 183 2.10 5.14 -12.72
CA SER A 183 0.82 4.56 -12.27
C SER A 183 1.01 3.36 -11.33
N GLN A 184 2.07 2.57 -11.51
CA GLN A 184 2.40 1.46 -10.62
C GLN A 184 2.88 1.97 -9.25
N ARG A 185 3.75 3.00 -9.23
CA ARG A 185 4.20 3.63 -7.98
C ARG A 185 3.05 4.29 -7.22
N GLU A 186 2.19 5.00 -7.94
CA GLU A 186 0.97 5.61 -7.38
C GLU A 186 0.03 4.53 -6.83
N ALA A 187 -0.22 3.45 -7.56
CA ALA A 187 -1.03 2.34 -7.07
C ALA A 187 -0.43 1.71 -5.81
N PHE A 188 0.89 1.50 -5.78
CA PHE A 188 1.60 0.99 -4.60
C PHE A 188 1.37 1.90 -3.39
N LEU A 189 1.70 3.19 -3.51
CA LEU A 189 1.66 4.14 -2.39
C LEU A 189 0.22 4.41 -1.94
N ASN A 190 -0.71 4.62 -2.87
CA ASN A 190 -2.11 4.92 -2.54
C ASN A 190 -2.83 3.75 -1.88
N THR A 191 -2.41 2.51 -2.12
CA THR A 191 -3.00 1.33 -1.49
C THR A 191 -2.39 0.94 -0.14
N MET A 192 -1.31 1.59 0.31
CA MET A 192 -0.69 1.29 1.62
C MET A 192 -1.65 1.51 2.78
N GLY A 193 -2.05 0.46 3.48
CA GLY A 193 -2.99 0.60 4.62
C GLY A 193 -2.38 1.29 5.85
N SER A 194 -1.06 1.14 6.07
CA SER A 194 -0.36 1.75 7.19
C SER A 194 0.16 3.14 6.84
N GLN A 195 -0.42 4.17 7.45
CA GLN A 195 0.01 5.57 7.30
C GLN A 195 1.44 5.77 7.81
N LEU A 196 1.82 5.07 8.89
CA LEU A 196 3.19 5.13 9.43
C LEU A 196 4.21 4.55 8.46
N LEU A 197 3.89 3.41 7.83
CA LEU A 197 4.77 2.81 6.82
C LEU A 197 4.85 3.69 5.56
N ARG A 198 3.71 4.24 5.12
CA ARG A 198 3.68 5.16 3.98
C ARG A 198 4.52 6.41 4.25
N CYS A 199 4.37 7.02 5.42
CA CYS A 199 5.23 8.11 5.89
C CYS A 199 6.71 7.74 5.82
N LYS A 200 7.07 6.57 6.34
CA LYS A 200 8.48 6.15 6.40
C LYS A 200 9.06 5.94 5.00
N LEU A 201 8.30 5.31 4.10
CA LEU A 201 8.74 5.10 2.72
C LEU A 201 8.88 6.43 1.96
N LEU A 202 7.91 7.33 2.10
CA LEU A 202 7.98 8.66 1.49
C LEU A 202 9.13 9.50 2.08
N GLU A 203 9.38 9.41 3.38
CA GLU A 203 10.55 10.02 4.02
C GLU A 203 11.86 9.52 3.39
N LEU A 204 12.01 8.21 3.17
CA LEU A 204 13.20 7.65 2.52
C LEU A 204 13.34 8.14 1.08
N LEU A 205 12.24 8.23 0.32
CA LEU A 205 12.24 8.77 -1.03
C LEU A 205 12.71 10.23 -1.06
N PHE A 206 12.10 11.09 -0.25
CA PHE A 206 12.50 12.50 -0.20
C PHE A 206 13.94 12.67 0.29
N GLN A 207 14.36 11.89 1.28
CA GLN A 207 15.73 11.94 1.78
C GLN A 207 16.74 11.55 0.69
N HIS A 208 16.43 10.54 -0.13
CA HIS A 208 17.28 10.10 -1.23
C HIS A 208 17.43 11.17 -2.33
N SER A 209 16.41 12.00 -2.52
CA SER A 209 16.38 13.04 -3.56
C SER A 209 16.79 14.43 -3.07
N CYS A 210 17.20 14.55 -1.79
CA CYS A 210 17.74 15.79 -1.23
C CYS A 210 19.26 15.85 -1.40
N ASP A 211 19.75 16.95 -1.97
CA ASP A 211 21.20 17.17 -2.12
C ASP A 211 21.90 17.36 -0.77
N VAL A 212 21.18 17.96 0.20
CA VAL A 212 21.67 18.19 1.56
C VAL A 212 20.88 17.30 2.52
N PRO A 213 21.46 16.20 3.02
CA PRO A 213 20.76 15.29 3.91
C PRO A 213 20.52 15.95 5.28
N THR A 214 19.32 15.73 5.81
CA THR A 214 18.95 16.16 7.17
C THR A 214 18.90 14.97 8.11
N THR A 215 19.27 15.19 9.38
CA THR A 215 19.18 14.20 10.47
C THR A 215 17.93 14.40 11.32
N LEU A 216 17.05 15.33 10.96
CA LEU A 216 15.80 15.57 11.69
C LEU A 216 14.95 14.29 11.72
N PRO A 217 14.25 14.00 12.83
CA PRO A 217 13.20 12.99 12.81
C PRO A 217 12.07 13.45 11.88
N LEU A 218 11.23 12.51 11.43
CA LEU A 218 10.06 12.86 10.64
C LEU A 218 9.13 13.78 11.44
N SER A 219 9.10 15.06 11.04
CA SER A 219 8.31 16.13 11.63
C SER A 219 7.88 17.15 10.57
N LEU A 220 7.01 18.10 10.91
CA LEU A 220 6.62 19.17 10.00
C LEU A 220 7.83 19.97 9.50
N ALA A 221 8.81 20.25 10.37
CA ALA A 221 10.06 20.92 9.98
C ALA A 221 10.82 20.12 8.91
N LYS A 222 10.86 18.79 9.03
CA LYS A 222 11.50 17.92 8.04
C LYS A 222 10.74 17.92 6.72
N ILE A 223 9.41 17.92 6.75
CA ILE A 223 8.57 18.00 5.54
C ILE A 223 8.80 19.33 4.82
N LEU A 224 8.84 20.46 5.54
CA LEU A 224 9.18 21.77 4.95
C LEU A 224 10.63 21.83 4.46
N TYR A 225 11.54 21.12 5.14
CA TYR A 225 12.91 20.97 4.67
C TYR A 225 12.95 20.26 3.31
N PHE A 226 12.19 19.17 3.13
CA PHE A 226 12.07 18.49 1.85
C PHE A 226 11.47 19.40 0.78
N LEU A 227 10.42 20.17 1.10
CA LEU A 227 9.87 21.18 0.20
C LEU A 227 10.94 22.17 -0.28
N SER A 228 11.93 22.50 0.56
CA SER A 228 12.98 23.46 0.23
C SER A 228 14.19 22.86 -0.52
N HIS A 229 14.50 21.58 -0.30
CA HIS A 229 15.78 20.98 -0.73
C HIS A 229 15.65 19.74 -1.61
N SER A 230 14.46 19.15 -1.73
CA SER A 230 14.24 18.05 -2.67
C SER A 230 14.14 18.58 -4.09
N SER A 231 14.69 17.80 -5.02
CA SER A 231 14.50 17.97 -6.45
C SER A 231 13.72 16.76 -7.02
N VAL A 232 13.80 16.53 -8.33
CA VAL A 232 13.16 15.40 -9.01
C VAL A 232 13.43 14.09 -8.28
N LEU A 233 12.36 13.42 -7.81
CA LEU A 233 12.47 12.34 -6.85
C LEU A 233 13.13 11.07 -7.40
N LEU A 234 12.75 10.70 -8.63
CA LEU A 234 13.11 9.42 -9.24
C LEU A 234 13.77 9.63 -10.61
N GLN A 235 14.71 8.75 -10.93
CA GLN A 235 15.24 8.65 -12.29
C GLN A 235 14.24 7.89 -13.15
N TYR A 236 13.68 8.56 -14.16
CA TYR A 236 12.79 7.93 -15.13
C TYR A 236 13.62 7.35 -16.26
N GLN A 237 13.29 6.14 -16.72
CA GLN A 237 13.90 5.57 -17.92
C GLN A 237 13.40 6.24 -19.22
N ASP A 238 12.34 7.05 -19.14
CA ASP A 238 11.69 7.70 -20.27
C ASP A 238 11.92 9.22 -20.29
N GLU A 239 11.75 9.84 -21.45
CA GLU A 239 11.80 11.30 -21.66
C GLU A 239 10.55 11.99 -21.07
N THR A 240 10.27 11.75 -19.78
CA THR A 240 9.16 12.43 -19.10
C THR A 240 9.45 13.91 -18.98
N ALA A 241 8.46 14.72 -19.38
CA ALA A 241 8.56 16.17 -19.33
C ALA A 241 8.85 16.62 -17.89
N THR A 242 9.73 17.62 -17.72
CA THR A 242 10.16 18.09 -16.39
C THR A 242 8.99 18.38 -15.46
N TRP A 243 7.91 19.00 -15.97
CA TRP A 243 6.72 19.29 -15.18
C TRP A 243 6.02 18.04 -14.61
N GLN A 244 6.05 16.90 -15.30
CA GLN A 244 5.44 15.64 -14.82
C GLN A 244 6.18 15.09 -13.59
N LYS A 245 7.50 15.33 -13.52
CA LYS A 245 8.33 14.93 -12.39
C LYS A 245 8.00 15.77 -11.15
N TRP A 246 7.77 17.07 -11.34
CA TRP A 246 7.27 17.96 -10.29
C TRP A 246 5.85 17.60 -9.87
N ASP A 247 4.98 17.25 -10.81
CA ASP A 247 3.61 16.83 -10.53
C ASP A 247 3.57 15.56 -9.65
N GLU A 248 4.46 14.59 -9.89
CA GLU A 248 4.62 13.38 -9.06
C GLU A 248 5.23 13.70 -7.70
N MET A 249 6.24 14.58 -7.64
CA MET A 249 6.82 15.03 -6.36
C MET A 249 5.78 15.73 -5.48
N LEU A 250 4.95 16.60 -6.04
CA LEU A 250 3.87 17.28 -5.33
C LEU A 250 2.81 16.30 -4.79
N GLU A 251 2.49 15.26 -5.57
CA GLU A 251 1.59 14.18 -5.14
C GLU A 251 2.15 13.49 -3.90
N TYR A 252 3.43 13.11 -3.94
CA TYR A 252 4.09 12.40 -2.84
C TYR A 252 4.28 13.27 -1.61
N LEU A 253 4.51 14.57 -1.80
CA LEU A 253 4.59 15.50 -0.68
C LEU A 253 3.23 15.66 0.01
N SER A 254 2.16 15.77 -0.79
CA SER A 254 0.79 15.83 -0.27
C SER A 254 0.43 14.56 0.49
N LEU A 255 0.80 13.40 -0.06
CA LEU A 255 0.59 12.11 0.55
C LEU A 255 1.40 11.94 1.84
N LEU A 256 2.64 12.45 1.88
CA LEU A 256 3.49 12.45 3.08
C LEU A 256 2.85 13.29 4.19
N LEU A 257 2.39 14.50 3.86
CA LEU A 257 1.80 15.42 4.80
C LEU A 257 0.48 14.87 5.38
N LEU A 258 -0.39 14.32 4.53
CA LEU A 258 -1.64 13.68 4.96
C LEU A 258 -1.36 12.46 5.86
N SER A 259 -0.41 11.61 5.45
CA SER A 259 -0.04 10.43 6.25
C SER A 259 0.57 10.86 7.60
N TYR A 260 1.36 11.94 7.60
CA TYR A 260 1.99 12.47 8.80
C TYR A 260 0.95 12.97 9.80
N GLN A 261 -0.07 13.68 9.31
CA GLN A 261 -1.18 14.11 10.13
C GLN A 261 -1.90 12.93 10.79
N ASN A 262 -2.18 11.87 10.03
CA ASN A 262 -2.79 10.66 10.57
C ASN A 262 -1.89 9.98 11.62
N VAL A 263 -0.58 9.95 11.41
CA VAL A 263 0.39 9.41 12.38
C VAL A 263 0.33 10.15 13.72
N ILE A 264 0.18 11.48 13.69
CA ILE A 264 0.01 12.29 14.89
C ILE A 264 -1.37 12.04 15.52
N LEU A 265 -2.45 12.25 14.77
CA LEU A 265 -3.82 12.22 15.27
C LEU A 265 -4.21 10.85 15.84
N GLU A 266 -3.77 9.78 15.18
CA GLU A 266 -4.09 8.41 15.59
C GLU A 266 -3.01 7.81 16.50
N HIS A 267 -2.03 8.57 16.99
CA HIS A 267 -0.97 8.07 17.88
C HIS A 267 -0.20 6.87 17.30
N LEU A 268 -0.01 6.79 15.98
CA LEU A 268 0.50 5.59 15.30
C LEU A 268 1.93 5.23 15.66
N ARG A 269 2.68 6.16 16.26
CA ARG A 269 4.03 5.90 16.80
C ARG A 269 4.03 5.07 18.08
N SER A 270 2.90 5.00 18.80
CA SER A 270 2.76 4.20 20.02
C SER A 270 2.39 2.76 19.67
N SER A 271 2.78 1.81 20.52
CA SER A 271 2.35 0.41 20.35
C SER A 271 0.83 0.33 20.31
N LEU A 272 0.26 -0.63 19.58
CA LEU A 272 -1.18 -0.72 19.45
C LEU A 272 -1.90 -0.87 20.81
N THR A 273 -1.28 -1.55 21.77
CA THR A 273 -1.83 -1.70 23.12
C THR A 273 -1.83 -0.38 23.87
N ASP A 274 -0.73 0.38 23.84
CA ASP A 274 -0.64 1.69 24.50
C ASP A 274 -1.55 2.72 23.81
N ARG A 275 -1.64 2.65 22.47
CA ARG A 275 -2.50 3.49 21.64
C ARG A 275 -3.97 3.34 22.03
N MET A 276 -4.44 2.11 22.30
CA MET A 276 -5.81 1.91 22.78
C MET A 276 -6.07 2.67 24.08
N ASP A 277 -5.11 2.67 25.02
CA ASP A 277 -5.24 3.38 26.28
C ASP A 277 -5.25 4.91 26.06
N LEU A 278 -4.40 5.43 25.16
CA LEU A 278 -4.40 6.85 24.78
C LEU A 278 -5.75 7.28 24.16
N ILE A 279 -6.34 6.45 23.30
CA ILE A 279 -7.65 6.71 22.68
C ILE A 279 -8.76 6.71 23.73
N ILE A 280 -8.79 5.73 24.63
CA ILE A 280 -9.77 5.64 25.72
C ILE A 280 -9.67 6.88 26.63
N GLN A 281 -8.45 7.33 26.91
CA GLN A 281 -8.18 8.50 27.74
C GLN A 281 -8.39 9.83 27.00
N LYS A 282 -8.71 9.82 25.70
CA LYS A 282 -8.79 11.00 24.84
C LYS A 282 -7.52 11.89 24.95
N ALA A 283 -6.37 11.24 25.01
CA ALA A 283 -5.09 11.91 25.12
C ALA A 283 -4.85 12.80 23.89
N LYS A 284 -4.40 14.04 24.12
CA LYS A 284 -3.98 14.92 23.04
C LYS A 284 -2.80 14.28 22.28
N PRO A 285 -2.74 14.42 20.95
CA PRO A 285 -1.59 14.00 20.16
C PRO A 285 -0.28 14.60 20.72
N LYS A 286 0.78 13.79 20.73
CA LYS A 286 2.11 14.26 21.13
C LYS A 286 2.83 14.81 19.90
N LEU A 287 2.89 16.13 19.80
CA LEU A 287 3.71 16.84 18.83
C LEU A 287 5.19 16.76 19.23
N GLN A 288 6.08 16.75 18.24
CA GLN A 288 7.51 16.92 18.45
C GLN A 288 7.85 18.42 18.52
N ASP A 289 8.96 18.78 19.16
CA ASP A 289 9.39 20.19 19.22
C ASP A 289 9.58 20.78 17.81
N SER A 290 9.97 19.95 16.84
CA SER A 290 10.13 20.31 15.44
C SER A 290 8.83 20.27 14.62
N ASP A 291 7.68 20.21 15.29
CA ASP A 291 6.35 20.43 14.71
C ASP A 291 5.80 21.83 15.01
N ASP A 292 6.35 22.55 16.00
CA ASP A 292 5.94 23.91 16.34
C ASP A 292 6.51 24.91 15.31
N ILE A 293 5.71 25.20 14.27
CA ILE A 293 6.09 26.05 13.15
C ILE A 293 5.01 27.08 12.89
N GLY A 294 5.42 28.34 12.79
CA GLY A 294 4.50 29.43 12.53
C GLY A 294 3.92 29.38 11.12
N HIS A 295 2.67 29.82 10.98
CA HIS A 295 2.02 30.00 9.69
C HIS A 295 2.85 30.88 8.73
N LEU A 296 3.53 31.90 9.27
CA LEU A 296 4.40 32.77 8.46
C LEU A 296 5.59 31.99 7.88
N ASP A 297 6.23 31.11 8.66
CA ASP A 297 7.37 30.32 8.22
C ASP A 297 6.97 29.35 7.10
N ILE A 298 5.80 28.72 7.24
CA ILE A 298 5.23 27.86 6.20
C ILE A 298 4.97 28.66 4.93
N HIS A 299 4.30 29.80 5.05
CA HIS A 299 3.98 30.65 3.91
C HIS A 299 5.25 31.04 3.16
N LEU A 300 6.28 31.52 3.87
CA LEU A 300 7.56 31.87 3.27
C LEU A 300 8.21 30.67 2.55
N LYS A 301 8.23 29.50 3.18
CA LYS A 301 8.79 28.27 2.58
C LYS A 301 8.05 27.82 1.33
N VAL A 302 6.72 27.98 1.30
CA VAL A 302 5.91 27.65 0.12
C VAL A 302 6.13 28.67 -1.00
N GLU A 303 6.20 29.96 -0.70
CA GLU A 303 6.49 30.99 -1.72
C GLU A 303 7.91 30.84 -2.31
N ASP A 304 8.91 30.53 -1.47
CA ASP A 304 10.27 30.22 -1.92
C ASP A 304 10.26 29.01 -2.86
N PHE A 305 9.54 27.95 -2.49
CA PHE A 305 9.39 26.77 -3.32
C PHE A 305 8.74 27.06 -4.68
N ILE A 306 7.66 27.83 -4.69
CA ILE A 306 6.97 28.21 -5.92
C ILE A 306 7.89 29.04 -6.82
N SER A 307 8.61 30.01 -6.25
CA SER A 307 9.60 30.81 -6.98
C SER A 307 10.67 29.93 -7.63
N ARG A 308 11.16 28.88 -6.94
CA ARG A 308 12.09 27.89 -7.53
C ARG A 308 11.44 27.09 -8.67
N MET A 309 10.20 26.63 -8.49
CA MET A 309 9.48 25.92 -9.55
C MET A 309 9.27 26.80 -10.79
N GLN A 310 8.95 28.09 -10.62
CA GLN A 310 8.80 29.05 -11.71
C GLN A 310 10.08 29.20 -12.54
N GLN A 311 11.23 29.22 -11.88
CA GLN A 311 12.53 29.29 -12.57
C GLN A 311 12.81 28.04 -13.43
N VAL A 312 12.28 26.88 -13.04
CA VAL A 312 12.52 25.59 -13.73
C VAL A 312 11.47 25.31 -14.81
N LEU A 313 10.20 25.59 -14.54
CA LEU A 313 9.08 25.26 -15.43
C LEU A 313 8.64 26.42 -16.33
N GLY A 314 9.00 27.66 -15.98
CA GLY A 314 8.47 28.86 -16.61
C GLY A 314 7.03 29.17 -16.18
N GLU A 315 6.50 30.28 -16.70
CA GLU A 315 5.13 30.74 -16.51
C GLU A 315 4.38 30.80 -17.85
N PRO A 316 3.08 30.44 -17.91
CA PRO A 316 2.25 29.95 -16.80
C PRO A 316 2.48 28.47 -16.46
N PHE A 317 2.24 28.09 -15.20
CA PHE A 317 2.24 26.68 -14.81
C PHE A 317 1.13 25.88 -15.51
N PRO A 318 1.35 24.57 -15.78
CA PRO A 318 0.27 23.65 -16.12
C PRO A 318 -0.82 23.64 -15.03
N LEU A 319 -2.09 23.52 -15.43
CA LEU A 319 -3.24 23.54 -14.52
C LEU A 319 -3.10 22.52 -13.38
N GLN A 320 -2.62 21.31 -13.67
CA GLN A 320 -2.43 20.23 -12.68
C GLN A 320 -1.47 20.64 -11.55
N ILE A 321 -0.39 21.35 -11.90
CA ILE A 321 0.58 21.86 -10.92
C ILE A 321 -0.08 22.93 -10.05
N MET A 322 -0.82 23.86 -10.65
CA MET A 322 -1.48 24.95 -9.92
C MET A 322 -2.53 24.42 -8.94
N GLU A 323 -3.32 23.42 -9.34
CA GLU A 323 -4.29 22.75 -8.47
C GLU A 323 -3.61 22.06 -7.28
N LYS A 324 -2.54 21.29 -7.53
CA LYS A 324 -1.78 20.62 -6.46
C LYS A 324 -1.07 21.59 -5.52
N LEU A 325 -0.52 22.69 -6.03
CA LEU A 325 0.09 23.74 -5.19
C LEU A 325 -0.95 24.38 -4.27
N SER A 326 -2.15 24.61 -4.79
CA SER A 326 -3.27 25.15 -4.01
C SER A 326 -3.70 24.16 -2.92
N MET A 327 -3.86 22.88 -3.26
CA MET A 327 -4.17 21.83 -2.27
C MET A 327 -3.07 21.69 -1.21
N LEU A 328 -1.80 21.72 -1.62
CA LEU A 328 -0.66 21.58 -0.71
C LEU A 328 -0.62 22.74 0.31
N ARG A 329 -0.90 23.97 -0.12
CA ARG A 329 -1.04 25.13 0.78
C ARG A 329 -2.09 24.85 1.86
N GLU A 330 -3.30 24.46 1.45
CA GLU A 330 -4.39 24.16 2.38
C GLU A 330 -4.03 23.01 3.32
N LEU A 331 -3.36 21.96 2.84
CA LEU A 331 -2.92 20.86 3.68
C LEU A 331 -1.93 21.31 4.76
N PHE A 332 -0.98 22.21 4.44
CA PHE A 332 -0.07 22.73 5.45
C PHE A 332 -0.81 23.54 6.53
N LEU A 333 -1.81 24.33 6.14
CA LEU A 333 -2.65 25.08 7.09
C LEU A 333 -3.40 24.14 8.04
N ILE A 334 -4.00 23.09 7.48
CA ILE A 334 -4.74 22.06 8.24
C ILE A 334 -3.82 21.37 9.24
N VAL A 335 -2.59 21.00 8.85
CA VAL A 335 -1.65 20.31 9.73
C VAL A 335 -1.12 21.21 10.85
N THR A 336 -1.00 22.52 10.64
CA THR A 336 -0.63 23.43 11.75
C THR A 336 -1.74 23.72 12.74
N ALA A 337 -2.99 23.42 12.40
CA ALA A 337 -4.12 23.67 13.27
C ALA A 337 -4.41 22.53 14.28
N THR A 338 -3.73 21.38 14.15
CA THR A 338 -3.92 20.17 14.99
C THR A 338 -3.03 20.13 16.22
#